data_AF-A0A0F9QF25-F1
#
_entry.id   AF-A0A0F9QF25-F1
#
_cell.length_a   1.000
_cell.length_b   1.000
_cell.length_c   1.000
_cell.angle_alpha   90.00
_cell.angle_beta   90.00
_cell.angle_gamma   90.00
#
_symmetry.space_group_name_H-M   'P 1'
#
loop_
_entity.id
_entity.type
_entity.pdbx_description
1 polymer ?
#
loop_
_entity_poly.entity_id
_entity_poly.type
_entity_poly.pdbx_seq_one_letter_code
_entity_poly.pdbx_strand_id
1 'polypeptide(L)'
;MITLNKLAYQIMRIPSGGDRLKDSQINKAYVILHCRQELNALIKPFLFDNMKMGVRSTLPMFIGNYDLTVKEESDPPKRIYLDVPEVYIHIPPYNMGLYSVHPVGRPFDVVIPRHNPQVSQKLEAGELQGQAGYYVEGLKLYFDQAKGENITKIMTLKIIIGAPDTIGIDDALPIYPEQQGILQDMVLAKLSQMGPQDKIVDEIDQKIDG
;
A
#
# COMPACT_ATOMS: atom_id res chain seq x y z
N MET A 1 -6.07 18.03 -0.50
CA MET A 1 -5.79 16.59 -0.67
C MET A 1 -6.55 16.09 -1.88
N ILE A 2 -5.85 15.50 -2.85
CA ILE A 2 -6.42 14.99 -4.11
C ILE A 2 -6.83 13.53 -3.93
N THR A 3 -7.96 13.13 -4.50
CA THR A 3 -8.50 11.76 -4.48
C THR A 3 -8.67 11.28 -5.93
N LEU A 4 -8.82 9.97 -6.16
CA LEU A 4 -9.08 9.44 -7.52
C LEU A 4 -10.34 10.07 -8.13
N ASN A 5 -11.40 10.24 -7.33
CA ASN A 5 -12.63 10.88 -7.78
C ASN A 5 -12.39 12.32 -8.25
N LYS A 6 -11.70 13.14 -7.45
CA LYS A 6 -11.39 14.54 -7.81
C LYS A 6 -10.49 14.63 -9.03
N LEU A 7 -9.50 13.74 -9.13
CA LEU A 7 -8.58 13.68 -10.25
C LEU A 7 -9.30 13.31 -11.55
N ALA A 8 -10.18 12.30 -11.51
CA ALA A 8 -10.98 11.89 -12.66
C ALA A 8 -11.89 13.03 -13.16
N TYR A 9 -12.53 13.77 -12.25
CA TYR A 9 -13.32 14.95 -12.63
C TYR A 9 -12.48 16.05 -13.29
N GLN A 10 -11.25 16.28 -12.80
CA GLN A 10 -10.34 17.24 -13.40
C GLN A 10 -9.93 16.82 -14.82
N ILE A 11 -9.60 15.55 -15.01
CA ILE A 11 -9.20 14.99 -16.30
C ILE A 11 -10.36 15.05 -17.30
N MET A 12 -11.58 14.69 -16.91
CA MET A 12 -12.76 14.79 -17.79
C MET A 12 -13.09 16.23 -18.19
N ARG A 13 -12.70 17.22 -17.37
CA ARG A 13 -12.95 18.65 -17.61
C ARG A 13 -12.02 19.26 -18.67
N ILE A 14 -10.84 18.70 -18.86
CA ILE A 14 -9.82 19.24 -19.78
C ILE A 14 -10.25 19.08 -21.25
N PRO A 15 -10.66 17.89 -21.74
CA PRO A 15 -11.15 17.72 -23.10
C PRO A 15 -12.46 18.45 -23.39
N SER A 16 -13.30 18.64 -22.37
CA SER A 16 -14.59 19.33 -22.47
C SER A 16 -14.47 20.86 -22.46
N GLY A 17 -13.25 21.42 -22.41
CA GLY A 17 -13.02 22.86 -22.42
C GLY A 17 -13.60 23.58 -21.20
N GLY A 18 -13.80 22.85 -20.10
CA GLY A 18 -14.38 23.41 -18.87
C GLY A 18 -15.91 23.32 -18.76
N ASP A 19 -16.59 22.85 -19.81
CA ASP A 19 -18.05 22.85 -19.92
C ASP A 19 -18.65 21.49 -19.51
N ARG A 20 -19.51 21.48 -18.49
CA ARG A 20 -20.07 20.23 -17.91
C ARG A 20 -21.11 19.56 -18.81
N LEU A 21 -21.60 20.28 -19.83
CA LEU A 21 -22.78 19.92 -20.63
C LEU A 21 -22.46 19.37 -22.02
N LYS A 22 -21.21 19.45 -22.48
CA LYS A 22 -20.78 18.64 -23.63
C LYS A 22 -20.52 17.24 -23.09
N ASP A 23 -21.47 16.34 -23.33
CA ASP A 23 -21.34 14.89 -23.09
C ASP A 23 -19.92 14.44 -23.41
N SER A 24 -19.05 14.39 -22.38
CA SER A 24 -17.76 13.78 -22.53
C SER A 24 -18.08 12.31 -22.69
N GLN A 25 -17.93 11.77 -23.90
CA GLN A 25 -18.11 10.34 -24.20
C GLN A 25 -17.19 9.41 -23.39
N ILE A 26 -16.37 9.98 -22.50
CA ILE A 26 -15.40 9.30 -21.67
C ILE A 26 -16.09 8.88 -20.37
N ASN A 27 -16.23 7.57 -20.18
CA ASN A 27 -16.77 7.01 -18.94
C ASN A 27 -15.85 7.29 -17.74
N LYS A 28 -16.39 7.89 -16.66
CA LYS A 28 -15.65 8.19 -15.42
C LYS A 28 -14.97 6.96 -14.81
N ALA A 29 -15.62 5.80 -14.83
CA ALA A 29 -15.04 4.56 -14.32
C ALA A 29 -13.76 4.17 -15.09
N TYR A 30 -13.77 4.44 -16.40
CA TYR A 30 -12.63 4.20 -17.27
C TYR A 30 -11.47 5.15 -16.98
N VAL A 31 -11.77 6.43 -16.74
CA VAL A 31 -10.76 7.41 -16.32
C VAL A 31 -10.14 7.03 -14.99
N ILE A 32 -10.94 6.58 -14.01
CA ILE A 32 -10.44 6.11 -12.71
C ILE A 32 -9.52 4.91 -12.88
N LEU A 33 -9.87 3.95 -13.74
CA LEU A 33 -9.03 2.79 -14.02
C LEU A 33 -7.66 3.22 -14.58
N HIS A 34 -7.63 4.12 -15.56
CA HIS A 34 -6.38 4.64 -16.11
C HIS A 34 -5.59 5.45 -15.09
N CYS A 35 -6.26 6.27 -14.27
CA CYS A 35 -5.60 6.96 -13.17
C CYS A 35 -4.90 5.97 -12.23
N ARG A 36 -5.53 4.84 -11.89
CA ARG A 36 -4.91 3.79 -11.06
C ARG A 36 -3.71 3.14 -11.74
N GLN A 37 -3.78 2.87 -13.04
CA GLN A 37 -2.68 2.27 -13.80
C GLN A 37 -1.46 3.21 -13.87
N GLU A 38 -1.69 4.48 -14.18
CA GLU A 38 -0.61 5.47 -14.27
C GLU A 38 -0.03 5.82 -12.90
N LEU A 39 -0.88 5.90 -11.88
CA LEU A 39 -0.47 6.07 -10.49
C LEU A 39 0.44 4.92 -10.05
N ASN A 40 0.10 3.68 -10.41
CA ASN A 40 0.93 2.50 -10.20
C ASN A 40 2.28 2.62 -10.93
N ALA A 41 2.29 3.04 -12.19
CA ALA A 41 3.50 3.21 -12.98
C ALA A 41 4.41 4.31 -12.42
N LEU A 42 3.82 5.36 -11.85
CA LEU A 42 4.55 6.48 -11.25
C LEU A 42 5.13 6.12 -9.88
N ILE A 43 4.36 5.49 -9.00
CA ILE A 43 4.76 5.23 -7.60
C ILE A 43 5.74 4.06 -7.47
N LYS A 44 5.55 2.98 -8.26
CA LYS A 44 6.38 1.77 -8.12
C LYS A 44 7.88 2.08 -8.24
N PRO A 45 8.37 2.84 -9.26
CA PRO A 45 9.77 3.21 -9.35
C PRO A 45 10.28 3.98 -8.14
N PHE A 46 9.56 5.00 -7.66
CA PHE A 46 9.96 5.76 -6.46
C PHE A 46 10.07 4.87 -5.22
N LEU A 47 9.12 3.95 -5.06
CA LEU A 47 9.10 3.02 -3.95
C LEU A 47 10.32 2.09 -4.01
N PHE A 48 10.63 1.54 -5.19
CA PHE A 48 11.82 0.70 -5.39
C PHE A 48 13.14 1.47 -5.28
N ASP A 49 13.22 2.71 -5.77
CA ASP A 49 14.45 3.49 -5.80
C ASP A 49 14.81 4.05 -4.42
N ASN A 50 13.84 4.56 -3.66
CA ASN A 50 14.07 4.96 -2.26
C ASN A 50 14.57 3.77 -1.42
N MET A 51 14.02 2.58 -1.67
CA MET A 51 14.43 1.37 -0.96
C MET A 51 15.79 0.82 -1.42
N LYS A 52 16.17 0.94 -2.70
CA LYS A 52 17.53 0.61 -3.17
C LYS A 52 18.61 1.47 -2.53
N MET A 53 18.30 2.73 -2.24
CA MET A 53 19.25 3.66 -1.61
C MET A 53 19.40 3.45 -0.10
N GLY A 54 18.77 2.42 0.48
CA GLY A 54 18.76 2.17 1.92
C GLY A 54 17.95 3.20 2.71
N VAL A 55 17.28 4.13 2.02
CA VAL A 55 16.47 5.18 2.61
C VAL A 55 15.08 4.60 2.88
N ARG A 56 14.77 4.30 4.14
CA ARG A 56 13.44 3.85 4.59
C ARG A 56 12.36 4.95 4.54
N SER A 57 12.64 6.08 3.89
CA SER A 57 11.69 7.17 3.73
C SER A 57 10.68 6.80 2.64
N THR A 58 9.65 6.06 3.04
CA THR A 58 8.45 5.85 2.24
C THR A 58 7.44 6.94 2.58
N LEU A 59 6.62 7.36 1.62
CA LEU A 59 5.54 8.30 1.90
C LEU A 59 4.63 7.71 2.99
N PRO A 60 4.33 8.45 4.08
CA PRO A 60 3.56 7.93 5.23
C PRO A 60 2.21 7.34 4.86
N MET A 61 1.65 7.80 3.74
CA MET A 61 0.40 7.35 3.14
C MET A 61 0.43 5.94 2.53
N PHE A 62 1.59 5.34 2.29
CA PHE A 62 1.69 3.91 1.97
C PHE A 62 1.83 3.03 3.21
N ILE A 63 1.90 3.62 4.41
CA ILE A 63 2.10 2.88 5.64
C ILE A 63 0.73 2.54 6.24
N GLY A 64 0.29 1.31 6.05
CA GLY A 64 -0.83 0.73 6.77
C GLY A 64 -0.46 0.48 8.23
N ASN A 65 -1.31 0.89 9.16
CA ASN A 65 -1.12 0.69 10.60
C ASN A 65 -2.18 -0.29 11.11
N TYR A 66 -1.75 -1.37 11.77
CA TYR A 66 -2.64 -2.39 12.29
C TYR A 66 -2.28 -2.70 13.74
N ASP A 67 -3.26 -2.57 14.63
CA ASP A 67 -3.10 -3.02 16.01
C ASP A 67 -3.51 -4.49 16.10
N LEU A 68 -2.51 -5.35 16.31
CA LEU A 68 -2.63 -6.79 16.23
C LEU A 68 -2.45 -7.42 17.60
N THR A 69 -3.28 -8.43 17.90
CA THR A 69 -3.14 -9.21 19.12
C THR A 69 -2.06 -10.26 18.95
N VAL A 70 -1.16 -10.32 19.93
CA VAL A 70 -0.12 -11.34 20.02
C VAL A 70 -0.74 -12.70 20.35
N LYS A 71 -0.39 -13.71 19.55
CA LYS A 71 -0.84 -15.09 19.65
C LYS A 71 0.32 -16.02 20.01
N GLU A 72 -0.02 -17.19 20.52
CA GLU A 72 0.93 -18.25 20.87
C GLU A 72 0.55 -19.52 20.11
N GLU A 73 1.53 -20.23 19.56
CA GLU A 73 1.29 -21.52 18.92
C GLU A 73 0.90 -22.57 19.96
N SER A 74 -0.08 -23.40 19.59
CA SER A 74 -0.60 -24.48 20.42
C SER A 74 0.43 -25.59 20.64
N ASP A 75 1.28 -25.83 19.62
CA ASP A 75 2.25 -26.92 19.59
C ASP A 75 3.63 -26.47 20.08
N PRO A 76 4.35 -27.31 20.83
CA PRO A 76 5.71 -27.01 21.23
C PRO A 76 6.68 -27.07 20.02
N PRO A 77 7.65 -26.13 19.93
CA PRO A 77 7.93 -25.05 20.86
C PRO A 77 6.89 -23.92 20.74
N LYS A 78 6.35 -23.46 21.87
CA LYS A 78 5.33 -22.39 21.90
C LYS A 78 5.93 -21.07 21.42
N ARG A 79 5.79 -20.79 20.14
CA ARG A 79 6.26 -19.55 19.51
C ARG A 79 5.18 -18.50 19.63
N ILE A 80 5.60 -17.26 19.86
CA ILE A 80 4.72 -16.11 19.91
C ILE A 80 4.74 -15.42 18.54
N TYR A 81 3.56 -15.07 18.01
CA TYR A 81 3.43 -14.50 16.67
C TYR A 81 2.29 -13.48 16.53
N LEU A 82 2.34 -12.72 15.44
CA LEU A 82 1.26 -11.90 14.91
C LEU A 82 0.80 -12.44 13.56
N ASP A 83 -0.50 -12.42 13.30
CA ASP A 83 -1.04 -12.64 11.96
C ASP A 83 -1.00 -11.33 11.19
N VAL A 84 -0.23 -11.30 10.11
CA VAL A 84 -0.12 -10.15 9.23
C VAL A 84 -1.39 -10.10 8.38
N PRO A 85 -2.17 -9.00 8.44
CA PRO A 85 -3.51 -8.95 7.86
C PRO A 85 -3.50 -8.87 6.32
N GLU A 86 -2.40 -8.41 5.73
CA GLU A 86 -2.30 -8.19 4.29
C GLU A 86 -0.95 -8.65 3.74
N VAL A 87 -0.96 -9.09 2.48
CA VAL A 87 0.26 -9.35 1.71
C VAL A 87 0.93 -8.01 1.43
N TYR A 88 2.02 -7.73 2.13
CA TYR A 88 2.83 -6.53 1.95
C TYR A 88 3.99 -6.81 0.98
N ILE A 89 4.69 -5.78 0.52
CA ILE A 89 5.77 -5.99 -0.45
C ILE A 89 6.96 -6.70 0.21
N HIS A 90 7.18 -7.96 -0.15
CA HIS A 90 8.40 -8.68 0.21
C HIS A 90 9.55 -8.27 -0.72
N ILE A 91 10.44 -7.40 -0.23
CA ILE A 91 11.65 -7.00 -0.96
C ILE A 91 12.87 -7.64 -0.28
N PRO A 92 13.53 -8.60 -0.96
CA PRO A 92 14.81 -9.14 -0.52
C PRO A 92 15.89 -8.05 -0.49
N PRO A 93 16.89 -8.13 0.42
CA PRO A 93 17.11 -9.19 1.39
C PRO A 93 16.42 -8.95 2.75
N TYR A 94 15.88 -7.74 3.00
CA TYR A 94 15.51 -7.30 4.36
C TYR A 94 14.01 -7.25 4.67
N ASN A 95 13.16 -7.85 3.84
CA ASN A 95 11.71 -7.84 4.01
C ASN A 95 11.18 -6.39 4.17
N MET A 96 11.69 -5.49 3.32
CA MET A 96 11.63 -4.03 3.51
C MET A 96 10.22 -3.43 3.46
N GLY A 97 9.20 -4.21 3.09
CA GLY A 97 7.80 -3.78 3.20
C GLY A 97 7.26 -3.79 4.63
N LEU A 98 8.00 -4.31 5.62
CA LEU A 98 7.72 -4.09 7.04
C LEU A 98 8.43 -2.83 7.51
N TYR A 99 7.65 -1.81 7.82
CA TYR A 99 8.19 -0.51 8.24
C TYR A 99 8.65 -0.54 9.70
N SER A 100 7.78 -0.99 10.61
CA SER A 100 8.11 -1.10 12.03
C SER A 100 7.10 -1.97 12.78
N VAL A 101 7.54 -2.59 13.89
CA VAL A 101 6.68 -3.26 14.86
C VAL A 101 7.01 -2.70 16.24
N HIS A 102 6.00 -2.31 17.01
CA HIS A 102 6.18 -1.77 18.37
C HIS A 102 4.93 -1.99 19.22
N PRO A 103 5.05 -1.94 20.56
CA PRO A 103 3.90 -1.94 21.47
C PRO A 103 2.95 -0.76 21.19
N VAL A 104 1.64 -1.00 21.34
CA VAL A 104 0.65 0.08 21.28
C VAL A 104 0.98 1.14 22.34
N GLY A 105 1.00 2.41 21.93
CA GLY A 105 1.31 3.55 22.81
C GLY A 105 2.80 3.79 23.05
N ARG A 106 3.70 2.94 22.54
CA ARG A 106 5.16 3.10 22.67
C ARG A 106 5.85 3.06 21.30
N PRO A 107 5.69 4.09 20.46
CA PRO A 107 6.18 4.09 19.07
C PRO A 107 7.71 4.09 18.94
N PHE A 108 8.43 4.42 20.02
CA PHE A 108 9.89 4.44 20.05
C PHE A 108 10.49 3.09 20.45
N ASP A 109 9.70 2.17 21.01
CA ASP A 109 10.13 0.84 21.45
C ASP A 109 10.02 -0.15 20.28
N VAL A 110 10.77 0.12 19.21
CA VAL A 110 10.71 -0.66 17.97
C VAL A 110 11.40 -2.01 18.13
N VAL A 111 10.68 -3.08 17.80
CA VAL A 111 11.21 -4.45 17.76
C VAL A 111 12.08 -4.61 16.51
N ILE A 112 13.20 -5.30 16.64
CA ILE A 112 14.21 -5.35 15.57
C ILE A 112 13.94 -6.52 14.60
N PRO A 113 13.89 -6.29 13.28
CA PRO A 113 13.79 -7.37 12.30
C PRO A 113 15.07 -8.23 12.28
N ARG A 114 14.89 -9.55 12.23
CA ARG A 114 15.95 -10.56 12.17
C ARG A 114 15.73 -11.50 10.98
N HIS A 115 16.80 -11.79 10.25
CA HIS A 115 16.77 -12.64 9.05
C HIS A 115 17.01 -14.10 9.32
N ASN A 116 17.88 -14.37 10.30
CA ASN A 116 18.19 -15.73 10.69
C ASN A 116 18.11 -15.83 12.22
N PRO A 117 17.00 -16.38 12.75
CA PRO A 117 16.85 -16.56 14.19
C PRO A 117 17.91 -17.52 14.76
N GLN A 118 18.47 -18.42 13.95
CA GLN A 118 19.46 -19.41 14.41
C GLN A 118 20.87 -18.82 14.59
N VAL A 119 21.24 -17.80 13.82
CA VAL A 119 22.59 -17.20 13.86
C VAL A 119 22.70 -16.19 15.00
N SER A 120 21.61 -15.51 15.34
CA SER A 120 21.57 -14.45 16.36
C SER A 120 21.40 -14.97 17.80
N GLN A 121 21.00 -16.23 17.99
CA GLN A 121 20.85 -16.83 19.33
C GLN A 121 22.17 -17.12 20.05
N LYS A 122 23.30 -17.16 19.33
CA LYS A 122 24.62 -17.54 19.88
C LYS A 122 25.66 -16.43 19.90
N LEU A 123 25.29 -15.22 19.47
CA LEU A 123 26.19 -14.07 19.47
C LEU A 123 25.88 -13.21 20.70
N GLU A 124 26.83 -13.16 21.63
CA GLU A 124 26.84 -12.18 22.73
C GLU A 124 27.16 -10.78 22.17
N ALA A 125 26.27 -10.24 21.34
CA ALA A 125 26.31 -8.85 20.97
C ALA A 125 25.69 -8.06 22.13
N GLY A 126 26.53 -7.50 23.01
CA GLY A 126 26.13 -6.82 24.25
C GLY A 126 25.10 -5.69 24.10
N GLU A 127 24.87 -5.18 22.89
CA GLU A 127 23.84 -4.15 22.60
C GLU A 127 22.46 -4.72 22.26
N LEU A 128 22.36 -6.01 21.94
CA LEU A 128 21.08 -6.71 21.67
C LEU A 128 20.55 -7.48 22.88
N GLN A 129 21.27 -7.42 24.01
CA GLN A 129 20.93 -8.13 25.23
C GLN A 129 19.70 -7.47 25.86
N GLY A 130 18.55 -8.12 25.75
CA GLY A 130 17.25 -7.64 26.26
C GLY A 130 16.30 -7.06 25.19
N GLN A 131 16.77 -6.87 23.96
CA GLN A 131 15.90 -6.40 22.87
C GLN A 131 15.21 -7.57 22.17
N ALA A 132 13.88 -7.50 22.09
CA ALA A 132 13.07 -8.42 21.29
C ALA A 132 13.37 -8.24 19.80
N GLY A 133 13.58 -9.35 19.11
CA GLY A 133 13.63 -9.40 17.65
C GLY A 133 12.43 -10.13 17.06
N TYR A 134 12.17 -9.93 15.78
CA TYR A 134 11.16 -10.68 15.04
C TYR A 134 11.66 -11.16 13.69
N TYR A 135 11.10 -12.24 13.19
CA TYR A 135 11.28 -12.73 11.82
C TYR A 135 9.91 -13.06 11.22
N VAL A 136 9.85 -13.23 9.89
CA VAL A 136 8.57 -13.45 9.20
C VAL A 136 8.63 -14.72 8.37
N GLU A 137 7.59 -15.54 8.49
CA GLU A 137 7.36 -16.73 7.69
C GLU A 137 5.94 -16.66 7.11
N GLY A 138 5.82 -16.42 5.80
CA GLY A 138 4.53 -16.21 5.15
C GLY A 138 3.78 -14.99 5.70
N LEU A 139 2.54 -15.20 6.16
CA LEU A 139 1.71 -14.16 6.80
C LEU A 139 1.81 -14.16 8.32
N LYS A 140 2.84 -14.79 8.89
CA LYS A 140 3.07 -14.80 10.33
C LYS A 140 4.38 -14.13 10.67
N LEU A 141 4.33 -13.23 11.64
CA LEU A 141 5.49 -12.56 12.22
C LEU A 141 5.77 -13.17 13.58
N TYR A 142 6.91 -13.85 13.71
CA TYR A 142 7.33 -14.57 14.90
C TYR A 142 8.32 -13.75 15.72
N PHE A 143 8.23 -13.82 17.05
CA PHE A 143 9.17 -13.18 17.96
C PHE A 143 10.23 -14.17 18.47
N ASP A 144 11.49 -13.73 18.50
CA ASP A 144 12.65 -14.55 18.90
C ASP A 144 12.69 -14.84 20.40
N GLN A 145 12.18 -13.93 21.22
CA GLN A 145 12.12 -14.06 22.67
C GLN A 145 10.68 -13.90 23.12
N ALA A 146 10.14 -14.90 23.81
CA ALA A 146 8.76 -14.89 24.28
C ALA A 146 8.43 -13.78 25.31
N LYS A 147 9.44 -13.10 25.87
CA LYS A 147 9.30 -12.14 26.97
C LYS A 147 10.34 -11.01 26.96
N GLY A 148 10.61 -10.38 25.81
CA GLY A 148 11.29 -9.09 25.83
C GLY A 148 10.37 -8.01 26.41
N GLU A 149 10.90 -7.02 27.14
CA GLU A 149 10.12 -5.89 27.73
C GLU A 149 9.31 -5.10 26.68
N ASN A 150 9.67 -5.26 25.41
CA ASN A 150 9.07 -4.59 24.26
C ASN A 150 8.01 -5.43 23.53
N ILE A 151 7.57 -6.57 24.09
CA ILE A 151 6.44 -7.36 23.54
C ILE A 151 5.26 -7.26 24.49
N THR A 152 4.16 -6.66 24.01
CA THR A 152 2.88 -6.54 24.75
C THR A 152 1.79 -7.38 24.10
N LYS A 153 0.66 -7.58 24.79
CA LYS A 153 -0.49 -8.32 24.26
C LYS A 153 -1.00 -7.78 22.92
N ILE A 154 -0.86 -6.47 22.69
CA ILE A 154 -1.22 -5.81 21.45
C ILE A 154 0.01 -5.08 20.93
N MET A 155 0.30 -5.26 19.64
CA MET A 155 1.43 -4.67 18.94
C MET A 155 0.91 -3.91 17.73
N THR A 156 1.45 -2.72 17.46
CA THR A 156 1.19 -1.97 16.24
C THR A 156 2.17 -2.42 15.16
N LEU A 157 1.61 -2.94 14.07
CA LEU A 157 2.32 -3.32 12.86
C LEU A 157 2.16 -2.22 11.81
N LYS A 158 3.29 -1.71 11.32
CA LYS A 158 3.34 -0.77 10.20
C LYS A 158 3.89 -1.47 8.98
N ILE A 159 3.10 -1.59 7.92
CA ILE A 159 3.49 -2.21 6.64
C ILE A 159 3.36 -1.22 5.50
N ILE A 160 4.28 -1.31 4.54
CA ILE A 160 4.23 -0.60 3.28
C ILE A 160 3.32 -1.39 2.34
N ILE A 161 2.14 -0.84 2.08
CA ILE A 161 1.17 -1.39 1.14
C ILE A 161 1.62 -1.01 -0.27
N GLY A 162 1.87 -2.03 -1.09
CA GLY A 162 2.51 -1.88 -2.40
C GLY A 162 1.61 -1.55 -3.57
N ALA A 163 0.29 -1.51 -3.35
CA ALA A 163 -0.68 -1.41 -4.41
C ALA A 163 -1.67 -0.28 -4.12
N PRO A 164 -1.68 0.78 -4.95
CA PRO A 164 -2.79 1.72 -5.05
C PRO A 164 -4.14 1.05 -5.38
N ASP A 165 -4.16 -0.22 -5.75
CA ASP A 165 -5.39 -0.94 -6.09
C ASP A 165 -6.32 -1.08 -4.86
N THR A 166 -5.75 -1.06 -3.65
CA THR A 166 -6.50 -1.07 -2.39
C THR A 166 -6.93 0.32 -1.92
N ILE A 167 -6.45 1.40 -2.56
CA ILE A 167 -6.84 2.77 -2.22
C ILE A 167 -8.26 3.02 -2.73
N GLY A 168 -9.16 3.40 -1.81
CA GLY A 168 -10.53 3.78 -2.13
C GLY A 168 -10.58 4.97 -3.07
N ILE A 169 -11.69 5.12 -3.79
CA ILE A 169 -11.84 6.20 -4.81
C ILE A 169 -11.83 7.59 -4.14
N ASP A 170 -12.23 7.66 -2.88
CA ASP A 170 -12.28 8.86 -2.05
C ASP A 170 -11.11 8.99 -1.06
N ASP A 171 -10.21 8.01 -1.05
CA ASP A 171 -9.02 8.07 -0.23
C ASP A 171 -8.00 9.03 -0.84
N ALA A 172 -7.16 9.59 0.02
CA ALA A 172 -6.12 10.51 -0.36
C ALA A 172 -5.04 9.82 -1.20
N LEU A 173 -4.73 10.39 -2.36
CA LEU A 173 -3.77 9.79 -3.29
C LEU A 173 -2.31 9.97 -2.85
N PRO A 174 -1.52 8.89 -3.01
CA PRO A 174 -0.08 8.73 -2.94
C PRO A 174 0.98 9.78 -3.22
N ILE A 175 0.63 11.01 -3.61
CA ILE A 175 1.44 11.76 -4.58
C ILE A 175 1.67 13.21 -4.16
N TYR A 176 2.83 13.75 -4.56
CA TYR A 176 3.12 15.18 -4.43
C TYR A 176 2.30 16.01 -5.43
N PRO A 177 2.08 17.31 -5.16
CA PRO A 177 1.37 18.19 -6.10
C PRO A 177 1.99 18.23 -7.50
N GLU A 178 3.31 18.18 -7.62
CA GLU A 178 4.03 18.16 -8.91
C GLU A 178 3.72 16.88 -9.71
N GLN A 179 3.62 15.75 -9.01
CA GLN A 179 3.29 14.45 -9.60
C GLN A 179 1.82 14.38 -10.06
N GLN A 180 0.94 15.21 -9.51
CA GLN A 180 -0.44 15.28 -9.95
C GLN A 180 -0.54 15.74 -11.41
N GLY A 181 0.25 16.76 -11.82
CA GLY A 181 0.26 17.24 -13.20
C GLY A 181 0.76 16.18 -14.17
N ILE A 182 1.87 15.52 -13.83
CA ILE A 182 2.43 14.41 -14.60
C ILE A 182 1.40 13.29 -14.79
N LEU A 183 0.70 12.92 -13.71
CA LEU A 183 -0.33 11.89 -13.74
C LEU A 183 -1.51 12.28 -14.65
N GLN A 184 -1.94 13.55 -14.61
CA GLN A 184 -2.99 14.05 -15.50
C GLN A 184 -2.57 13.96 -16.96
N ASP A 185 -1.35 14.39 -17.29
CA ASP A 185 -0.82 14.38 -18.65
C ASP A 185 -0.69 12.94 -19.20
N MET A 186 -0.21 11.99 -18.38
CA MET A 186 -0.11 10.58 -18.75
C MET A 186 -1.48 9.96 -19.05
N VAL A 187 -2.49 10.25 -18.22
CA VAL A 187 -3.85 9.75 -18.45
C VAL A 187 -4.48 10.40 -19.69
N LEU A 188 -4.30 11.70 -19.90
CA LEU A 188 -4.80 12.40 -21.08
C LEU A 188 -4.14 11.90 -22.37
N ALA A 189 -2.83 11.62 -22.35
CA ALA A 189 -2.12 11.04 -23.48
C ALA A 189 -2.69 9.66 -23.84
N LYS A 190 -2.96 8.80 -22.84
CA LYS A 190 -3.62 7.50 -23.07
C LYS A 190 -5.02 7.66 -23.64
N LEU A 191 -5.84 8.54 -23.07
CA LEU A 191 -7.21 8.79 -23.53
C LEU A 191 -7.25 9.37 -24.96
N SER A 192 -6.22 10.11 -25.37
CA SER A 192 -6.12 10.69 -26.72
C SER A 192 -5.64 9.69 -27.78
N GLN A 193 -4.90 8.65 -27.38
CA GLN A 193 -4.45 7.56 -28.26
C GLN A 193 -5.52 6.50 -28.49
N MET A 194 -6.46 6.36 -27.56
CA MET A 194 -7.65 5.52 -27.73
C MET A 194 -8.66 6.33 -28.55
N GLY A 195 -8.91 5.94 -29.79
CA GLY A 195 -9.96 6.53 -30.62
C GLY A 195 -11.33 6.54 -29.92
N PRO A 196 -12.33 7.24 -30.48
CA PRO A 196 -13.65 7.41 -29.84
C PRO A 196 -14.21 6.05 -29.42
N GLN A 197 -14.58 5.93 -28.14
CA GLN A 197 -15.07 4.69 -27.54
C GLN A 197 -16.36 4.25 -28.25
N ASP A 198 -16.42 2.95 -28.61
CA ASP A 198 -17.61 2.34 -29.20
C ASP A 198 -18.81 2.47 -28.27
N LYS A 199 -19.94 2.90 -28.82
CA LYS A 199 -21.21 3.02 -28.09
C LYS A 199 -21.68 1.63 -27.69
N ILE A 200 -21.91 1.41 -26.40
CA ILE A 200 -22.88 0.39 -25.99
C ILE A 200 -24.26 1.00 -26.29
N VAL A 201 -24.83 0.61 -27.42
CA VAL A 201 -26.23 0.87 -27.73
C VAL A 201 -27.02 -0.19 -26.95
N ASP A 202 -27.56 0.19 -25.80
CA ASP A 202 -28.62 -0.59 -25.19
C ASP A 202 -29.84 -0.50 -26.12
N GLU A 203 -30.05 -1.52 -26.96
CA GLU A 203 -31.33 -1.76 -27.61
C GLU A 203 -32.35 -2.12 -26.51
N ILE A 204 -33.02 -1.12 -25.97
CA ILE A 204 -34.23 -1.31 -25.17
C ILE A 204 -35.43 -1.12 -26.11
N ASP A 205 -35.93 -2.28 -26.55
CA ASP A 205 -37.29 -2.62 -26.96
C ASP A 205 -38.06 -1.64 -27.87
N GLN A 206 -38.07 -1.98 -29.16
CA GLN A 206 -39.13 -1.59 -30.06
C GLN A 206 -40.48 -2.15 -29.58
N LYS A 207 -41.39 -1.23 -29.24
CA LYS A 207 -42.83 -1.24 -29.56
C LYS A 207 -43.56 -2.59 -29.42
N ILE A 208 -44.28 -2.73 -28.31
CA ILE A 208 -45.59 -3.40 -28.33
C ILE A 208 -46.62 -2.30 -28.59
N ASP A 209 -47.11 -2.22 -29.82
CA ASP A 209 -48.39 -1.59 -30.18
C ASP A 209 -48.98 -2.39 -31.35
N GLY A 210 -50.12 -3.06 -31.11
CA GLY A 210 -50.87 -3.86 -32.09
C GLY A 210 -51.63 -5.00 -31.46
#